data_AF-A0A6I0ENE8-F1
#
_entry.id   AF-A0A6I0ENE8-F1
#
_cell.length_a   1.000
_cell.length_b   1.000
_cell.length_c   1.000
_cell.angle_alpha   90.00
_cell.angle_beta   90.00
_cell.angle_gamma   90.00
#
_symmetry.space_group_name_H-M   'P 1'
#
loop_
_entity.id
_entity.type
_entity.pdbx_description
1 polymer ?
#
loop_
_entity_poly.entity_id
_entity_poly.type
_entity_poly.pdbx_seq_one_letter_code
_entity_poly.pdbx_strand_id
1 'polypeptide(L)'
;MCSRRSPCGPAGRCASSCTRTSSCVPTRHTHPTEKRGDLQMPVIGIFSAVKDGYAGTIRTLTVTAKVRLIANDRKEGQAGPDFRVMAGSTEIGVAWRRTKQGSEESYLRVKLDDPALPQPIWGALFEATEDGVVRLVWRREQKEES
;
A
#
# COMPACT_ATOMS: atom_id res chain seq x y z
N MET A 1 52.37 24.55 12.71
CA MET A 1 53.54 24.27 11.85
C MET A 1 53.84 22.78 11.90
N CYS A 2 53.95 22.15 10.73
CA CYS A 2 54.21 20.71 10.54
C CYS A 2 55.53 20.25 11.14
N SER A 3 55.55 19.01 11.65
CA SER A 3 56.67 18.03 11.63
C SER A 3 56.55 17.13 12.85
N ARG A 4 56.82 15.83 12.84
CA ARG A 4 57.52 14.95 11.89
C ARG A 4 57.23 13.50 12.29
N ARG A 5 57.48 12.62 11.34
CA ARG A 5 57.51 11.16 11.45
C ARG A 5 58.41 10.65 12.60
N SER A 6 58.04 9.44 13.06
CA SER A 6 58.81 8.35 13.73
C SER A 6 60.28 8.26 13.29
N PRO A 7 61.22 7.50 13.93
CA PRO A 7 61.04 6.25 14.71
C PRO A 7 61.99 6.07 15.93
N CYS A 8 61.86 4.98 16.70
CA CYS A 8 62.97 4.32 17.42
C CYS A 8 62.51 2.95 17.95
N GLY A 9 63.35 1.92 17.76
CA GLY A 9 63.11 0.53 18.15
C GLY A 9 63.49 0.21 19.61
N PRO A 10 64.14 -0.93 19.89
CA PRO A 10 63.46 -2.16 20.32
C PRO A 10 63.90 -2.62 21.72
N ALA A 11 63.01 -3.30 22.46
CA ALA A 11 63.31 -4.26 23.53
C ALA A 11 61.95 -4.77 24.03
N GLY A 12 61.67 -6.07 24.08
CA GLY A 12 62.19 -6.98 25.08
C GLY A 12 61.02 -7.87 25.52
N ARG A 13 61.29 -9.13 25.78
CA ARG A 13 60.33 -10.24 25.79
C ARG A 13 59.57 -10.42 27.11
N CYS A 14 58.50 -11.21 26.97
CA CYS A 14 57.95 -12.20 27.89
C CYS A 14 56.96 -11.78 29.00
N ALA A 15 55.73 -12.27 28.77
CA ALA A 15 54.93 -13.11 29.66
C ALA A 15 54.44 -12.52 30.97
N SER A 16 53.12 -12.41 31.10
CA SER A 16 52.38 -12.93 32.27
C SER A 16 50.88 -12.95 31.98
N SER A 17 50.26 -14.01 32.49
CA SER A 17 48.83 -14.33 32.46
C SER A 17 47.95 -13.25 33.09
N CYS A 18 46.68 -13.19 32.66
CA CYS A 18 45.50 -13.44 33.53
C CYS A 18 44.20 -12.84 32.98
N THR A 19 43.21 -13.73 32.86
CA THR A 19 41.78 -13.53 33.13
C THR A 19 40.99 -12.47 32.36
N ARG A 20 40.50 -12.93 31.20
CA ARG A 20 39.07 -12.93 30.81
C ARG A 20 38.10 -12.41 31.89
N THR A 21 37.43 -11.29 31.64
CA THR A 21 35.96 -11.16 31.60
C THR A 21 35.65 -9.79 31.00
N SER A 22 35.59 -9.72 29.65
CA SER A 22 34.96 -8.58 28.99
C SER A 22 33.45 -8.80 29.08
N SER A 23 32.77 -7.96 29.86
CA SER A 23 31.31 -7.91 29.90
C SER A 23 30.81 -7.32 28.57
N CYS A 24 30.63 -8.19 27.57
CA CYS A 24 29.91 -7.83 26.36
C CYS A 24 28.45 -7.58 26.74
N VAL A 25 28.08 -6.31 26.91
CA VAL A 25 26.67 -5.90 26.98
C VAL A 25 26.07 -6.21 25.61
N PRO A 26 25.04 -7.08 25.51
CA PRO A 26 24.39 -7.29 24.24
C PRO A 26 23.61 -6.02 23.92
N THR A 27 24.12 -5.22 22.99
CA THR A 27 23.32 -4.22 22.30
C THR A 27 22.18 -4.99 21.66
N ARG A 28 20.96 -4.86 22.23
CA ARG A 28 19.74 -5.26 21.53
C ARG A 28 19.70 -4.40 20.27
N HIS A 29 20.20 -4.95 19.19
CA HIS A 29 19.82 -4.50 17.86
C HIS A 29 18.32 -4.76 17.79
N THR A 30 17.53 -3.71 18.04
CA THR A 30 16.18 -3.63 17.54
C THR A 30 16.31 -3.78 16.04
N HIS A 31 16.03 -4.98 15.55
CA HIS A 31 15.75 -5.16 14.14
C HIS A 31 14.66 -4.14 13.81
N PRO A 32 14.89 -3.18 12.90
CA PRO A 32 13.79 -2.44 12.34
C PRO A 32 12.84 -3.50 11.81
N THR A 33 11.58 -3.44 12.26
CA THR A 33 10.52 -4.29 11.75
C THR A 33 10.56 -4.16 10.24
N GLU A 34 11.05 -5.20 9.58
CA GLU A 34 11.03 -5.32 8.14
C GLU A 34 9.60 -5.02 7.73
N LYS A 35 9.44 -3.91 7.00
CA LYS A 35 8.17 -3.50 6.40
C LYS A 35 7.71 -4.69 5.59
N ARG A 36 6.84 -5.51 6.20
CA ARG A 36 6.22 -6.68 5.61
C ARG A 36 5.81 -6.24 4.21
N GLY A 37 6.42 -6.90 3.22
CA GLY A 37 6.65 -6.37 1.88
C GLY A 37 5.62 -5.35 1.45
N ASP A 38 6.12 -4.23 0.92
CA ASP A 38 5.40 -3.45 -0.08
C ASP A 38 5.04 -4.44 -1.21
N LEU A 39 3.95 -5.20 -1.00
CA LEU A 39 3.20 -5.82 -2.05
C LEU A 39 2.89 -4.62 -2.93
N GLN A 40 3.67 -4.42 -4.00
CA GLN A 40 3.43 -3.37 -4.97
C GLN A 40 2.05 -3.64 -5.54
N MET A 41 1.04 -3.13 -4.86
CA MET A 41 -0.32 -3.32 -5.26
C MET A 41 -0.49 -2.35 -6.43
N PRO A 42 -0.79 -2.84 -7.63
CA PRO A 42 -0.90 -1.97 -8.79
C PRO A 42 -2.02 -0.95 -8.55
N VAL A 43 -1.63 0.32 -8.45
CA VAL A 43 -2.57 1.45 -8.43
C VAL A 43 -3.03 1.68 -9.85
N ILE A 44 -4.29 1.33 -10.11
CA ILE A 44 -4.90 1.45 -11.45
C ILE A 44 -5.71 2.73 -11.59
N GLY A 45 -5.86 3.53 -10.53
CA GLY A 45 -6.60 4.78 -10.63
C GLY A 45 -6.32 5.74 -9.48
N ILE A 46 -6.43 7.02 -9.80
CA ILE A 46 -6.28 8.13 -8.86
C ILE A 46 -7.57 8.93 -8.86
N PHE A 47 -8.07 9.20 -7.66
CA PHE A 47 -9.35 9.83 -7.39
C PHE A 47 -9.19 10.96 -6.37
N SER A 48 -10.17 11.85 -6.38
CA SER A 48 -10.35 12.90 -5.39
C SER A 48 -11.78 12.87 -4.90
N ALA A 49 -11.99 13.19 -3.63
CA ALA A 49 -13.33 13.36 -3.07
C ALA A 49 -14.02 14.56 -3.74
N VAL A 50 -15.31 14.38 -4.05
CA VAL A 50 -16.19 15.42 -4.60
C VAL A 50 -17.51 15.40 -3.81
N LYS A 51 -18.36 16.40 -4.01
CA LYS A 51 -19.62 16.57 -3.28
C LYS A 51 -20.48 15.30 -3.21
N ASP A 52 -20.56 14.56 -4.32
CA ASP A 52 -21.48 13.41 -4.48
C ASP A 52 -20.76 12.05 -4.49
N GLY A 53 -19.49 12.01 -4.05
CA GLY A 53 -18.67 10.79 -4.00
C GLY A 53 -17.21 11.03 -4.39
N TYR A 54 -16.72 10.33 -5.42
CA TYR A 54 -15.33 10.43 -5.87
C TYR A 54 -15.25 10.62 -7.37
N ALA A 55 -14.27 11.39 -7.84
CA ALA A 55 -14.00 11.56 -9.26
C ALA A 55 -12.52 11.36 -9.55
N GLY A 56 -12.21 10.68 -10.65
CA GLY A 56 -10.84 10.32 -10.95
C GLY A 56 -10.65 9.74 -12.33
N THR A 57 -9.49 9.14 -12.54
CA THR A 57 -9.16 8.45 -13.79
C THR A 57 -8.65 7.05 -13.47
N ILE A 58 -9.18 6.06 -14.20
CA ILE A 58 -8.68 4.70 -14.20
C ILE A 58 -7.78 4.54 -15.44
N ARG A 59 -6.59 3.99 -15.24
CA ARG A 59 -5.61 3.71 -16.29
C ARG A 59 -5.10 2.29 -16.13
N THR A 60 -5.37 1.48 -17.15
CA THR A 60 -4.79 0.15 -17.36
C THR A 60 -4.14 0.12 -18.74
N LEU A 61 -3.54 -1.02 -19.11
CA LEU A 61 -2.95 -1.18 -20.45
C LEU A 61 -3.98 -1.06 -21.57
N THR A 62 -5.23 -1.44 -21.32
CA THR A 62 -6.28 -1.54 -22.35
C THR A 62 -7.35 -0.45 -22.23
N VAL A 63 -7.47 0.20 -21.07
CA VAL A 63 -8.54 1.17 -20.80
C VAL A 63 -7.95 2.40 -20.11
N THR A 64 -8.30 3.58 -20.60
CA THR A 64 -8.11 4.85 -19.91
C THR A 64 -9.43 5.59 -19.91
N ALA A 65 -10.02 5.78 -18.72
CA ALA A 65 -11.34 6.39 -18.59
C ALA A 65 -11.39 7.35 -17.40
N LYS A 66 -12.09 8.47 -17.60
CA LYS A 66 -12.52 9.36 -16.50
C LYS A 66 -13.76 8.76 -15.86
N VAL A 67 -13.72 8.58 -14.56
CA VAL A 67 -14.71 7.82 -13.81
C VAL A 67 -15.18 8.62 -12.60
N ARG A 68 -16.48 8.51 -12.31
CA ARG A 68 -17.10 9.09 -11.12
C ARG A 68 -17.81 7.99 -10.33
N LEU A 69 -17.54 7.92 -9.04
CA LEU A 69 -18.28 7.11 -8.09
C LEU A 69 -19.35 8.01 -7.49
N ILE A 70 -20.61 7.66 -7.74
CA ILE A 70 -21.77 8.43 -7.29
C ILE A 70 -22.48 7.61 -6.21
N ALA A 71 -22.79 8.24 -5.08
CA ALA A 71 -23.54 7.59 -4.01
C ALA A 71 -24.89 7.07 -4.53
N ASN A 72 -25.24 5.84 -4.14
CA ASN A 72 -26.50 5.24 -4.51
C ASN A 72 -27.55 5.48 -3.40
N ASP A 73 -28.30 6.58 -3.53
CA ASP A 73 -29.32 6.96 -2.55
C ASP A 73 -30.53 6.00 -2.53
N ARG A 74 -30.73 5.23 -3.60
CA ARG A 74 -31.81 4.24 -3.74
C ARG A 74 -31.30 2.83 -3.49
N LYS A 75 -30.65 2.61 -2.36
CA LYS A 75 -30.12 1.29 -2.02
C LYS A 75 -31.26 0.29 -1.81
N GLU A 76 -31.43 -0.66 -2.73
CA GLU A 76 -32.38 -1.76 -2.62
C GLU A 76 -31.84 -2.82 -1.63
N GLY A 77 -31.98 -2.54 -0.33
CA GLY A 77 -31.58 -3.45 0.76
C GLY A 77 -30.09 -3.41 1.14
N GLN A 78 -29.72 -4.11 2.22
CA GLN A 78 -28.36 -4.06 2.78
C GLN A 78 -27.26 -4.57 1.83
N ALA A 79 -27.61 -5.47 0.91
CA ALA A 79 -26.68 -6.08 -0.06
C ALA A 79 -26.43 -5.22 -1.31
N GLY A 80 -27.26 -4.19 -1.55
CA GLY A 80 -27.13 -3.31 -2.70
C GLY A 80 -25.80 -2.54 -2.73
N PRO A 81 -25.38 -2.04 -3.90
CA PRO A 81 -24.18 -1.22 -4.02
C PRO A 81 -24.39 0.13 -3.33
N ASP A 82 -23.35 0.59 -2.63
CA ASP A 82 -23.34 1.90 -1.97
C ASP A 82 -22.98 3.02 -2.96
N PHE A 83 -22.23 2.69 -4.01
CA PHE A 83 -21.85 3.61 -5.08
C PHE A 83 -22.02 2.96 -6.45
N ARG A 84 -22.38 3.77 -7.44
CA ARG A 84 -22.37 3.41 -8.86
C ARG A 84 -21.16 4.05 -9.52
N VAL A 85 -20.48 3.28 -10.37
CA VAL A 85 -19.26 3.70 -11.06
C VAL A 85 -19.63 4.09 -12.49
N MET A 86 -19.56 5.38 -12.79
CA MET A 86 -19.98 5.96 -14.06
C MET A 86 -18.77 6.42 -14.88
N ALA A 87 -18.72 6.04 -16.15
CA ALA A 87 -17.85 6.62 -17.16
C ALA A 87 -18.70 7.43 -18.15
N GLY A 88 -18.66 8.76 -18.05
CA GLY A 88 -19.58 9.61 -18.79
C GLY A 88 -21.04 9.34 -18.39
N SER A 89 -21.84 8.88 -19.34
CA SER A 89 -23.25 8.50 -19.13
C SER A 89 -23.47 6.99 -18.92
N THR A 90 -22.42 6.18 -18.99
CA THR A 90 -22.51 4.72 -18.92
C THR A 90 -22.07 4.23 -17.56
N GLU A 91 -22.83 3.28 -16.99
CA GLU A 91 -22.42 2.56 -15.78
C GLU A 91 -21.44 1.45 -16.16
N ILE A 92 -20.26 1.46 -15.56
CA ILE A 92 -19.17 0.50 -15.81
C ILE A 92 -18.84 -0.34 -14.58
N GLY A 93 -19.62 -0.21 -13.51
CA GLY A 93 -19.37 -0.91 -12.27
C GLY A 93 -20.09 -0.35 -11.06
N VAL A 94 -19.75 -0.93 -9.92
CA VAL A 94 -20.36 -0.64 -8.61
C VAL A 94 -19.32 -0.70 -7.52
N ALA A 95 -19.61 -0.08 -6.37
CA ALA A 95 -18.77 -0.22 -5.19
C ALA A 95 -19.58 -0.35 -3.90
N TRP A 96 -18.98 -1.02 -2.93
CA TRP A 96 -19.53 -1.24 -1.60
C TRP A 96 -18.58 -0.69 -0.56
N ARG A 97 -19.12 -0.02 0.43
CA ARG A 97 -18.37 0.37 1.63
C ARG A 97 -18.11 -0.87 2.47
N ARG A 98 -16.86 -1.07 2.84
CA ARG A 98 -16.41 -2.15 3.70
C ARG A 98 -15.52 -1.57 4.80
N THR A 99 -15.69 -2.09 6.00
CA THR A 99 -14.79 -1.82 7.12
C THR A 99 -13.86 -3.01 7.24
N LYS A 100 -12.56 -2.75 7.39
CA LYS A 100 -11.58 -3.82 7.56
C LYS A 100 -11.77 -4.47 8.94
N GLN A 101 -11.78 -5.80 8.99
CA GLN A 101 -11.96 -6.51 10.25
C GLN A 101 -10.73 -6.31 11.13
N GLY A 102 -10.91 -5.67 12.30
CA GLY A 102 -9.81 -5.39 13.24
C GLY A 102 -9.09 -4.05 13.04
N SER A 103 -9.55 -3.19 12.13
CA SER A 103 -9.17 -1.76 12.12
C SER A 103 -10.38 -0.88 11.88
N GLU A 104 -10.29 0.39 12.28
CA GLU A 104 -11.35 1.39 12.04
C GLU A 104 -11.30 1.95 10.61
N GLU A 105 -10.41 1.42 9.77
CA GLU A 105 -10.21 1.88 8.40
C GLU A 105 -11.33 1.35 7.48
N SER A 106 -12.08 2.28 6.91
CA SER A 106 -13.03 1.99 5.84
C SER A 106 -12.38 2.07 4.46
N TYR A 107 -12.76 1.17 3.56
CA TYR A 107 -12.38 1.20 2.15
C TYR A 107 -13.61 0.92 1.27
N LEU A 108 -13.55 1.32 -0.01
CA LEU A 108 -14.58 0.90 -0.97
C LEU A 108 -14.08 -0.30 -1.76
N ARG A 109 -14.81 -1.41 -1.70
CA ARG A 109 -14.61 -2.53 -2.63
C ARG A 109 -15.30 -2.17 -3.93
N VAL A 110 -14.52 -2.04 -5.01
CA VAL A 110 -15.01 -1.66 -6.33
C VAL A 110 -15.01 -2.88 -7.25
N LYS A 111 -16.09 -3.09 -8.00
CA LYS A 111 -16.18 -4.03 -9.12
C LYS A 111 -16.37 -3.22 -10.40
N LEU A 112 -15.47 -3.40 -11.36
CA LEU A 112 -15.58 -2.84 -12.71
C LEU A 112 -15.93 -3.98 -13.65
N ASP A 113 -17.02 -3.82 -14.38
CA ASP A 113 -17.61 -4.85 -15.24
C ASP A 113 -18.12 -4.16 -16.50
N ASP A 114 -17.27 -4.11 -17.52
CA ASP A 114 -17.55 -3.44 -18.79
C ASP A 114 -17.37 -4.44 -19.94
N PRO A 115 -18.19 -4.40 -21.01
CA PRO A 115 -18.08 -5.32 -22.13
C PRO A 115 -16.71 -5.33 -22.83
N ALA A 116 -15.92 -4.26 -22.72
CA ALA A 116 -14.55 -4.22 -23.25
C ALA A 116 -13.55 -4.99 -22.38
N LEU A 117 -13.94 -5.41 -21.17
CA LEU A 117 -13.12 -6.22 -20.27
C LEU A 117 -13.44 -7.70 -20.46
N PRO A 118 -12.42 -8.57 -20.61
CA PRO A 118 -12.67 -10.01 -20.73
C PRO A 118 -13.20 -10.64 -19.43
N GLN A 119 -12.91 -10.01 -18.29
CA GLN A 119 -13.38 -10.42 -16.96
C GLN A 119 -13.55 -9.19 -16.04
N PRO A 120 -14.44 -9.27 -15.04
CA PRO A 120 -14.59 -8.20 -14.06
C PRO A 120 -13.29 -7.93 -13.29
N ILE A 121 -13.02 -6.66 -13.02
CA ILE A 121 -11.85 -6.19 -12.28
C ILE A 121 -12.30 -5.78 -10.88
N TRP A 122 -11.70 -6.39 -9.86
CA TRP A 122 -11.95 -6.05 -8.45
C TRP A 122 -10.84 -5.19 -7.87
N GLY A 123 -11.21 -4.06 -7.27
CA GLY A 123 -10.28 -3.16 -6.62
C GLY A 123 -10.73 -2.72 -5.23
N ALA A 124 -9.80 -2.14 -4.50
CA ALA A 124 -10.05 -1.47 -3.23
C ALA A 124 -9.63 0.00 -3.37
N LEU A 125 -10.59 0.89 -3.10
CA LEU A 125 -10.36 2.33 -3.04
C LEU A 125 -10.03 2.70 -1.60
N PHE A 126 -8.83 3.23 -1.39
CA PHE A 126 -8.36 3.71 -0.09
C PHE A 126 -8.28 5.23 -0.11
N GLU A 127 -8.88 5.86 0.89
CA GLU A 127 -8.68 7.28 1.15
C GLU A 127 -7.31 7.47 1.79
N ALA A 128 -6.44 8.31 1.21
CA ALA A 128 -5.18 8.66 1.86
C ALA A 128 -5.42 9.80 2.85
N THR A 129 -5.01 9.56 4.09
CA THR A 129 -5.16 10.49 5.21
C THR A 129 -4.25 11.72 5.12
N GLU A 130 -3.16 11.64 4.35
CA GLU A 130 -2.08 12.65 4.35
C GLU A 130 -2.14 13.61 3.14
N ASP A 131 -2.34 13.07 1.93
CA ASP A 131 -2.35 13.87 0.69
C ASP A 131 -3.77 14.22 0.18
N GLY A 132 -4.81 13.65 0.79
CA GLY A 132 -6.19 13.70 0.25
C GLY A 132 -6.38 12.96 -1.08
N VAL A 133 -5.35 12.26 -1.57
CA VAL A 133 -5.37 11.51 -2.83
C VAL A 133 -5.91 10.10 -2.60
N VAL A 134 -7.06 9.83 -3.22
CA VAL A 134 -7.73 8.54 -3.10
C VAL A 134 -7.20 7.59 -4.18
N ARG A 135 -6.76 6.39 -3.79
CA ARG A 135 -6.07 5.45 -4.69
C ARG A 135 -6.90 4.20 -4.89
N LEU A 136 -7.15 3.85 -6.16
CA LEU A 136 -7.78 2.58 -6.53
C LEU A 136 -6.70 1.55 -6.79
N VAL A 137 -6.67 0.56 -5.91
CA VAL A 137 -5.71 -0.51 -5.92
C VAL A 137 -6.36 -1.77 -6.44
N TRP A 138 -5.76 -2.38 -7.46
CA TRP A 138 -6.22 -3.64 -8.01
C TRP A 138 -5.39 -4.81 -7.48
N ARG A 139 -6.04 -5.96 -7.31
CA ARG A 139 -5.36 -7.24 -7.09
C ARG A 139 -6.09 -8.31 -7.87
N ARG A 140 -5.36 -9.22 -8.52
CA ARG A 140 -5.96 -10.46 -9.02
C ARG A 140 -6.23 -11.37 -7.83
N GLU A 141 -7.43 -11.92 -7.74
CA GLU A 141 -7.68 -13.07 -6.87
C GLU A 141 -6.84 -14.23 -7.43
N GLN A 142 -5.90 -14.74 -6.63
CA GLN A 142 -5.25 -16.00 -6.96
C GLN A 142 -6.33 -17.07 -6.82
N LYS A 143 -6.69 -17.72 -7.92
CA LYS A 143 -7.40 -19.00 -7.81
C LYS A 143 -6.41 -19.97 -7.17
N GLU A 144 -6.65 -20.33 -5.91
CA GLU A 144 -6.07 -21.54 -5.36
C GLU A 144 -6.71 -22.70 -6.14
N GLU A 145 -5.94 -23.29 -7.04
CA GLU A 145 -6.33 -24.48 -7.79
C GLU A 145 -6.38 -25.64 -6.78
N SER A 146 -7.56 -26.23 -6.59
CA SER A 146 -7.80 -27.42 -5.75
C SER A 146 -8.02 -28.66 -6.60
#